data_AF-A0A9E5A9Z4-F1
#
_entry.id   AF-A0A9E5A9Z4-F1
#
_cell.length_a   1.000
_cell.length_b   1.000
_cell.length_c   1.000
_cell.angle_alpha   90.00
_cell.angle_beta   90.00
_cell.angle_gamma   90.00
#
_symmetry.space_group_name_H-M   'P 1'
#
loop_
_entity.id
_entity.type
_entity.pdbx_description
1 polymer ?
#
loop_
_entity_poly.entity_id
_entity_poly.type
_entity_poly.pdbx_seq_one_letter_code
_entity_poly.pdbx_strand_id
1 'polypeptide(L)'
;MEMRMTGIGESVTYSFEFFPPKDQEGEDRLWSAISALEPIAPDFISVTCCAGGTTRERTIRITSEITEHTKLPVVAHLTCGLPPNSVKIY
;
A
#
# COMPACT_ATOMS: atom_id res chain seq x y z
N MET A 1 -8.91 -0.78 -5.35
CA MET A 1 -8.86 -1.08 -3.93
C MET A 1 -9.54 -2.42 -3.73
N GLU A 2 -8.81 -3.39 -3.19
CA GLU A 2 -9.35 -4.70 -2.83
C GLU A 2 -9.38 -4.82 -1.30
N MET A 3 -10.47 -5.35 -0.74
CA MET A 3 -10.61 -5.59 0.69
C MET A 3 -10.50 -7.09 0.94
N ARG A 4 -9.70 -7.49 1.94
CA ARG A 4 -9.60 -8.88 2.39
C ARG A 4 -9.95 -8.97 3.86
N MET A 5 -10.79 -9.95 4.21
CA MET A 5 -11.14 -10.28 5.59
C MET A 5 -10.82 -11.75 5.87
N THR A 6 -10.04 -12.02 6.92
CA THR A 6 -9.69 -13.38 7.34
C THR A 6 -10.08 -13.55 8.80
N GLY A 7 -10.88 -14.57 9.12
CA GLY A 7 -11.33 -14.83 10.48
C GLY A 7 -11.29 -16.31 10.86
N ILE A 8 -10.51 -16.65 11.88
CA ILE A 8 -10.67 -17.86 12.69
C ILE A 8 -10.65 -17.45 14.18
N GLY A 9 -11.77 -17.62 14.88
CA GLY A 9 -11.82 -17.67 16.35
C GLY A 9 -11.76 -16.36 17.16
N GLU A 10 -10.87 -15.41 16.88
CA GLU A 10 -10.70 -14.19 17.69
C GLU A 10 -10.30 -13.00 16.82
N SER A 11 -11.16 -11.97 16.75
CA SER A 11 -11.06 -10.74 15.94
C SER A 11 -10.86 -10.91 14.42
N VAL A 12 -11.73 -10.29 13.62
CA VAL A 12 -11.61 -10.30 12.15
C VAL A 12 -10.54 -9.30 11.74
N THR A 13 -9.45 -9.78 11.12
CA THR A 13 -8.46 -8.91 10.49
C THR A 13 -8.99 -8.43 9.14
N TYR A 14 -8.86 -7.14 8.87
CA TYR A 14 -9.17 -6.59 7.55
C TYR A 14 -8.11 -5.61 7.06
N SER A 15 -7.79 -5.72 5.78
CA SER A 15 -6.80 -4.90 5.12
C SER A 15 -7.24 -4.49 3.73
N PHE A 16 -6.57 -3.46 3.22
CA PHE A 16 -6.88 -2.87 1.91
C PHE A 16 -5.64 -2.80 1.04
N GLU A 17 -5.77 -3.23 -0.22
CA GLU A 17 -4.70 -3.16 -1.20
C GLU A 17 -4.94 -2.05 -2.24
N PHE A 18 -3.89 -1.26 -2.49
CA PHE A 18 -3.86 -0.18 -3.47
C PHE A 18 -2.82 -0.45 -4.55
N PHE A 19 -3.12 0.02 -5.76
CA PHE A 19 -2.15 0.09 -6.84
C PHE A 19 -1.58 1.51 -6.92
N PRO A 20 -0.29 1.66 -7.27
CA PRO A 20 0.33 2.97 -7.37
C PRO A 20 -0.38 3.79 -8.48
N PRO A 21 -0.82 5.03 -8.19
CA PRO A 21 -1.61 5.84 -9.12
C PRO A 21 -0.82 6.14 -10.40
N LYS A 22 -1.47 6.42 -11.53
CA LYS A 22 -0.75 6.70 -12.79
C LYS A 22 -0.50 8.17 -13.04
N ASP A 23 -1.33 9.02 -12.42
CA ASP A 23 -1.46 10.46 -12.63
C ASP A 23 -1.93 11.13 -11.33
N GLN A 24 -2.04 12.47 -11.36
CA GLN A 24 -2.47 13.29 -10.22
C GLN A 24 -3.88 12.95 -9.75
N GLU A 25 -4.80 12.71 -10.69
CA GLU A 25 -6.19 12.40 -10.35
C GLU A 25 -6.29 11.06 -9.60
N GLY A 26 -5.46 10.09 -9.96
CA GLY A 26 -5.32 8.84 -9.22
C GLY A 26 -4.73 9.03 -7.82
N GLU A 27 -3.82 9.99 -7.65
CA GLU A 27 -3.20 10.32 -6.35
C GLU A 27 -4.21 10.99 -5.42
N ASP A 28 -5.00 11.93 -5.92
CA ASP A 28 -6.08 12.58 -5.15
C ASP A 28 -7.14 11.57 -4.69
N ARG A 29 -7.48 10.60 -5.55
CA ARG A 29 -8.39 9.49 -5.20
C ARG A 29 -7.79 8.57 -4.14
N LEU A 30 -6.49 8.28 -4.23
CA LEU A 30 -5.79 7.47 -3.23
C LEU A 30 -5.84 8.15 -1.87
N TRP A 31 -5.48 9.43 -1.79
CA TRP A 31 -5.53 10.20 -0.54
C TRP A 31 -6.94 10.28 0.02
N SER A 32 -7.94 10.52 -0.82
CA SER A 32 -9.35 10.53 -0.40
C SER A 32 -9.78 9.19 0.21
N ALA A 33 -9.35 8.06 -0.39
CA ALA A 33 -9.63 6.73 0.14
C ALA A 33 -8.91 6.49 1.47
N ILE A 34 -7.64 6.88 1.59
CA ILE A 34 -6.86 6.73 2.82
C ILE A 34 -7.48 7.53 3.97
N SER A 35 -7.87 8.79 3.75
CA SER A 35 -8.56 9.60 4.76
C SER A 35 -9.90 8.99 5.19
N ALA A 36 -10.61 8.31 4.29
CA ALA A 36 -11.84 7.58 4.62
C ALA A 36 -11.58 6.29 5.43
N LEU A 37 -10.37 5.73 5.33
CA LEU A 37 -9.96 4.50 6.03
C LEU A 37 -9.37 4.76 7.42
N GLU A 38 -8.77 5.92 7.66
CA GLU A 38 -8.21 6.26 8.98
C GLU A 38 -9.18 6.03 10.16
N PRO A 39 -10.47 6.42 10.09
CA PRO A 39 -11.40 6.25 11.21
C PRO A 39 -11.75 4.80 11.52
N ILE A 40 -11.68 3.91 10.53
CA ILE A 40 -11.95 2.49 10.74
C ILE A 40 -10.71 1.75 11.23
N ALA A 41 -9.50 2.31 11.09
CA ALA A 41 -8.25 1.74 11.58
C ALA A 41 -8.04 0.29 11.13
N PRO A 42 -7.84 0.05 9.81
CA PRO A 42 -7.50 -1.28 9.31
C PRO A 42 -6.19 -1.76 9.93
N ASP A 43 -6.05 -3.08 10.04
CA ASP A 43 -4.84 -3.69 10.60
C ASP A 43 -3.60 -3.36 9.78
N PHE A 44 -3.75 -3.25 8.46
CA PHE A 44 -2.76 -2.68 7.56
C PHE A 44 -3.37 -2.31 6.21
N ILE A 45 -2.64 -1.51 5.46
CA ILE A 45 -2.85 -1.31 4.02
C ILE A 45 -1.63 -1.81 3.25
N SER A 46 -1.81 -2.24 2.02
CA SER A 46 -0.72 -2.64 1.15
C SER A 46 -0.70 -1.87 -0.17
N VAL A 47 0.50 -1.67 -0.72
CA VAL A 47 0.71 -1.05 -2.04
C VAL A 47 1.40 -2.05 -2.96
N THR A 48 0.77 -2.37 -4.08
CA THR A 48 1.29 -3.36 -5.03
C THR A 48 2.47 -2.79 -5.83
N CYS A 49 3.60 -3.50 -5.91
CA CYS A 49 4.58 -3.29 -6.99
C CYS A 49 4.30 -4.25 -8.14
N CYS A 50 4.14 -3.73 -9.36
CA CYS A 50 3.97 -4.57 -10.54
C CYS A 50 5.28 -5.28 -10.92
N ALA A 51 5.15 -6.47 -11.51
CA ALA A 51 6.27 -7.25 -12.03
C ALA A 51 7.04 -6.46 -13.11
N GLY A 52 8.38 -6.47 -13.04
CA GLY A 52 9.25 -5.75 -13.98
C GLY A 52 9.78 -4.40 -13.48
N GLY A 53 9.40 -3.95 -12.28
CA GLY A 53 10.07 -2.83 -11.61
C GLY A 53 9.68 -1.43 -12.09
N THR A 54 8.84 -1.32 -13.11
CA THR A 54 8.41 -0.03 -13.71
C THR A 54 7.62 0.85 -12.75
N THR A 55 7.01 0.27 -11.71
CA THR A 55 6.28 1.03 -10.69
C THR A 55 7.01 1.12 -9.35
N ARG A 56 8.26 0.63 -9.25
CA ARG A 56 8.99 0.54 -7.98
C ARG A 56 9.17 1.90 -7.31
N GLU A 57 9.63 2.90 -8.04
CA GLU A 57 9.84 4.24 -7.50
C GLU A 57 8.53 4.85 -6.98
N ARG A 58 7.43 4.58 -7.69
CA ARG A 58 6.12 5.05 -7.29
C ARG A 58 5.58 4.30 -6.07
N THR A 59 5.77 2.99 -6.00
CA THR A 59 5.41 2.19 -4.81
C THR A 59 6.18 2.68 -3.58
N ILE A 60 7.50 2.92 -3.69
CA ILE A 60 8.31 3.44 -2.59
C ILE A 60 7.82 4.82 -2.15
N ARG A 61 7.66 5.77 -3.10
CA ARG A 61 7.20 7.13 -2.81
C ARG A 61 5.87 7.12 -2.05
N ILE A 62 4.88 6.41 -2.59
CA ILE A 62 3.54 6.35 -2.00
C ILE A 62 3.60 5.70 -0.61
N THR A 63 4.30 4.58 -0.45
CA THR A 63 4.39 3.94 0.87
C THR A 63 5.08 4.82 1.91
N SER A 64 6.14 5.55 1.51
CA SER A 64 6.80 6.54 2.38
C SER A 64 5.85 7.66 2.77
N GLU A 65 5.19 8.29 1.80
CA GLU A 65 4.25 9.40 2.06
C GLU A 65 3.11 8.97 2.97
N ILE A 66 2.54 7.77 2.79
CA ILE A 66 1.46 7.30 3.67
C ILE A 66 1.97 7.07 5.09
N THR A 67 3.19 6.56 5.25
CA THR A 67 3.82 6.36 6.57
C THR A 67 4.13 7.69 7.26
N GLU A 68 4.51 8.73 6.50
CA GLU A 68 4.79 10.07 7.03
C GLU A 68 3.51 10.85 7.39
N HIS A 69 2.45 10.68 6.61
CA HIS A 69 1.22 11.48 6.75
C HIS A 69 0.12 10.79 7.57
N THR A 70 0.18 9.49 7.78
CA THR A 70 -0.86 8.72 8.48
C THR A 70 -0.28 7.84 9.57
N LYS A 71 -1.15 7.31 10.43
CA LYS A 71 -0.77 6.31 11.46
C LYS A 71 -1.05 4.88 11.00
N LEU A 72 -1.43 4.68 9.74
CA LEU A 72 -1.82 3.38 9.23
C LEU A 72 -0.57 2.51 9.00
N PRO A 73 -0.58 1.24 9.45
CA PRO A 73 0.48 0.31 9.09
C PRO A 73 0.49 0.06 7.58
N VAL A 74 1.61 0.33 6.90
CA VAL A 74 1.73 0.16 5.45
C VAL A 74 2.71 -0.95 5.09
N VAL A 75 2.33 -1.78 4.12
CA VAL A 75 3.16 -2.84 3.55
C VAL A 75 3.38 -2.59 2.05
N ALA A 76 4.64 -2.47 1.62
CA ALA A 76 4.97 -2.44 0.20
C ALA A 76 5.16 -3.88 -0.33
N HIS A 77 4.41 -4.26 -1.36
CA HIS A 77 4.71 -5.49 -2.11
C HIS A 77 5.93 -5.25 -3.01
N LEU A 78 6.84 -6.22 -3.08
CA LEU A 78 8.03 -6.16 -3.92
C LEU A 78 8.16 -7.46 -4.71
N THR A 79 8.24 -7.37 -6.05
CA THR A 79 8.45 -8.55 -6.91
C THR A 79 9.94 -8.76 -7.16
N CYS A 80 10.43 -9.98 -6.95
CA CYS A 80 11.84 -10.39 -7.10
C CYS A 80 12.35 -10.50 -8.57
N GLY A 81 11.64 -9.90 -9.53
CA GLY A 81 12.12 -9.80 -10.92
C GLY A 81 13.22 -8.74 -11.13
N LEU A 82 13.74 -8.19 -10.04
CA LEU A 82 14.69 -7.09 -10.02
C LEU A 82 16.12 -7.62 -9.80
N PRO A 83 17.18 -6.92 -10.26
CA PRO A 83 18.55 -7.32 -10.00
C PRO A 83 18.84 -7.35 -8.48
N PRO A 84 19.74 -8.22 -8.01
CA PRO A 84 19.89 -8.62 -6.59
C PRO A 84 20.16 -7.48 -5.58
N ASN A 85 20.56 -6.29 -6.03
CA ASN A 85 20.81 -5.11 -5.19
C ASN A 85 19.70 -4.05 -5.25
N SER A 86 18.51 -4.45 -5.71
CA SER A 86 17.38 -3.54 -5.92
C SER A 86 16.42 -3.46 -4.72
N VAL A 87 16.71 -4.13 -3.61
CA VAL A 87 15.84 -4.07 -2.43
C VAL A 87 16.47 -3.12 -1.42
N LYS A 88 15.86 -1.95 -1.25
CA LYS A 88 16.16 -1.02 -0.15
C LYS A 88 14.89 -0.92 0.70
N ILE A 89 15.00 -1.29 1.97
CA ILE A 89 13.94 -1.17 2.96
C ILE A 89 14.18 0.18 3.63
N TYR A 90 13.25 1.13 3.44
CA TYR A 90 13.27 2.46 4.02
C TYR A 90 12.38 2.51 5.24
#